data_AF-A0AA40FWI6-F1
#
_entry.id   AF-A0AA40FWI6-F1
#
_cell.length_a   1.000
_cell.length_b   1.000
_cell.length_c   1.000
_cell.angle_alpha   90.00
_cell.angle_beta   90.00
_cell.angle_gamma   90.00
#
_symmetry.space_group_name_H-M   'P 1'
#
loop_
_entity.id
_entity.type
_entity.pdbx_description
1 polymer ?
#
loop_
_entity_poly.entity_id
_entity_poly.type
_entity_poly.pdbx_seq_one_letter_code
_entity_poly.pdbx_strand_id
1 'polypeptide(L)' 'MLKSRGNFSGNARYEGFCIDLLKEIAHMVGFGYRIELVPDGKYGVYDYQTGEWNGIVRQLMDKVSMT' A
#
# COMPACT_ATOMS: atom_id res chain seq x y z
N MET A 1 10.59 0.98 1.45
CA MET A 1 11.63 0.62 0.47
C MET A 1 11.78 -0.89 0.40
N LEU A 2 12.26 -1.45 -0.72
CA LEU A 2 12.62 -2.86 -0.81
C LEU A 2 14.02 -3.07 -0.20
N LYS A 3 14.17 -4.11 0.60
CA LYS A 3 15.47 -4.51 1.16
C LYS A 3 16.42 -4.93 0.04
N SER A 4 17.66 -4.45 0.09
CA SER A 4 18.66 -4.68 -0.97
C SER A 4 19.37 -6.04 -0.89
N ARG A 5 19.43 -6.69 0.28
CA ARG A 5 20.21 -7.93 0.50
C ARG A 5 19.45 -8.95 1.33
N GLY A 6 19.43 -10.21 0.88
CA GLY A 6 18.83 -11.33 1.60
C GLY A 6 17.64 -11.95 0.87
N ASN A 7 17.33 -13.21 1.19
CA ASN A 7 16.19 -13.92 0.59
C ASN A 7 14.94 -13.71 1.44
N PHE A 8 14.23 -12.60 1.20
CA PHE A 8 13.01 -12.24 1.94
C PHE A 8 11.75 -12.50 1.11
N SER A 9 10.65 -12.86 1.77
CA SER A 9 9.33 -13.07 1.14
C SER A 9 8.24 -12.27 1.85
N GLY A 10 7.10 -12.07 1.17
CA GLY A 10 5.96 -11.33 1.72
C GLY A 10 6.32 -9.92 2.20
N ASN A 11 5.83 -9.56 3.39
CA ASN A 11 6.06 -8.25 4.00
C ASN A 11 7.51 -8.02 4.42
N ALA A 12 8.28 -9.09 4.69
CA ALA A 12 9.66 -8.99 5.19
C ALA A 12 10.62 -8.35 4.16
N ARG A 13 10.20 -8.27 2.90
CA ARG A 13 10.92 -7.60 1.80
C ARG A 13 10.93 -6.08 1.91
N TYR A 14 10.07 -5.49 2.73
CA TYR A 14 9.93 -4.05 2.85
C TYR A 14 10.56 -3.53 4.15
N GLU A 15 11.12 -2.32 4.09
CA GLU A 15 11.70 -1.60 5.23
C GLU A 15 11.48 -0.08 5.13
N GLY A 16 11.72 0.61 6.25
CA GLY A 16 11.65 2.06 6.37
C GLY A 16 10.53 2.52 7.29
N PHE A 17 10.52 3.82 7.57
CA PHE A 17 9.67 4.44 8.60
C PHE A 17 8.19 4.01 8.54
N CYS A 18 7.55 4.06 7.38
CA CYS A 18 6.13 3.69 7.27
C CYS A 18 5.86 2.20 7.55
N ILE A 19 6.85 1.32 7.33
CA ILE A 19 6.72 -0.11 7.62
C ILE A 19 6.78 -0.36 9.12
N ASP A 20 7.71 0.32 9.80
CA ASP A 20 7.84 0.23 11.26
C ASP A 20 6.59 0.81 11.94
N LEU A 21 6.12 1.96 11.48
CA LEU A 21 4.88 2.56 11.97
C LEU A 21 3.67 1.64 11.77
N LEU A 22 3.49 1.05 10.58
CA LEU A 22 2.40 0.12 10.31
C LEU A 22 2.46 -1.11 11.21
N LYS A 23 3.65 -1.63 11.49
CA LYS A 23 3.86 -2.78 12.38
C LYS A 23 3.41 -2.45 13.80
N GLU A 24 3.75 -1.28 14.33
CA GLU A 24 3.32 -0.85 15.67
C GLU A 24 1.81 -0.66 15.75
N ILE A 25 1.19 -0.05 14.73
CA ILE A 25 -0.27 0.10 14.65
C ILE A 25 -0.95 -1.28 14.61
N ALA A 26 -0.46 -2.21 13.79
CA ALA A 26 -0.98 -3.56 13.67
C ALA A 26 -0.87 -4.34 14.99
N HIS A 27 0.22 -4.17 15.73
CA HIS A 27 0.41 -4.77 17.05
C HIS A 27 -0.54 -4.18 18.10
N MET A 28 -0.72 -2.86 18.10
CA MET A 28 -1.60 -2.18 19.05
C MET A 28 -3.08 -2.53 18.83
N VAL A 29 -3.51 -2.65 17.57
CA VAL A 29 -4.92 -2.90 17.20
C VAL A 29 -5.24 -4.39 17.06
N GLY A 30 -4.24 -5.22 16.72
CA GLY A 30 -4.40 -6.66 16.59
C GLY A 30 -4.88 -7.14 15.22
N PHE A 31 -4.41 -6.54 14.11
CA PHE A 31 -4.75 -6.97 12.74
C PHE A 31 -3.55 -7.51 11.96
N GLY A 32 -3.83 -8.44 11.04
CA GLY A 32 -2.87 -8.89 10.02
C GLY A 32 -2.95 -8.03 8.77
N TYR A 33 -1.83 -7.89 8.06
CA TYR A 33 -1.77 -7.10 6.82
C TYR A 33 -0.84 -7.72 5.79
N ARG A 34 -1.05 -7.39 4.51
CA ARG A 34 -0.13 -7.64 3.40
C ARG A 34 0.23 -6.31 2.76
N ILE A 35 1.51 -6.10 2.48
CA ILE A 35 1.98 -4.91 1.76
C ILE A 35 1.88 -5.19 0.26
N GLU A 36 1.14 -4.32 -0.44
CA GLU A 36 1.02 -4.30 -1.89
C GLU A 36 1.48 -2.95 -2.41
N LEU A 37 2.28 -2.94 -3.47
CA LEU A 37 2.63 -1.71 -4.17
C LEU A 37 1.55 -1.41 -5.21
N VAL A 38 1.21 -0.14 -5.34
CA VAL A 38 0.36 0.33 -6.43
C VAL A 38 1.09 0.10 -7.76
N PRO A 39 0.49 -0.59 -8.76
CA PRO A 39 1.16 -0.98 -10.00
C PRO A 39 1.70 0.20 -10.81
N ASP A 40 1.00 1.33 -10.80
CA ASP A 40 1.39 2.53 -11.56
C ASP A 40 2.38 3.43 -10.80
N GLY A 41 2.70 3.11 -9.54
CA GLY A 41 3.58 3.90 -8.67
C GLY A 41 3.04 5.28 -8.28
N LYS A 42 1.77 5.60 -8.55
CA LYS A 42 1.19 6.94 -8.32
C LYS A 42 0.44 7.01 -7.00
N TYR A 43 0.51 8.16 -6.33
CA TYR A 43 -0.33 8.44 -5.16
C TYR A 43 -1.80 8.57 -5.56
N GLY A 44 -2.07 9.35 -6.61
CA GLY A 44 -3.41 9.56 -7.13
C GLY A 44 -3.50 10.94 -7.77
N VAL A 45 -3.92 10.96 -9.04
CA VAL A 45 -4.19 12.16 -9.82
C VAL A 45 -5.57 11.99 -10.42
N TYR A 46 -6.39 13.02 -10.32
CA TYR A 46 -7.71 13.04 -10.92
C TYR A 46 -7.60 13.44 -12.39
N ASP A 47 -8.20 12.63 -13.25
CA ASP A 47 -8.35 12.93 -14.66
C ASP A 47 -9.71 13.63 -14.88
N TYR A 48 -9.67 14.90 -15.26
CA TYR A 48 -10.88 15.70 -15.52
C TYR A 48 -11.59 15.33 -16.83
N GLN A 49 -10.94 14.62 -17.75
CA GLN A 49 -11.56 14.17 -19.00
C GLN A 49 -12.36 12.89 -18.78
N THR A 50 -11.80 11.94 -18.02
CA THR A 50 -12.47 10.66 -17.75
C THR A 50 -13.32 10.69 -16.48
N GLY A 51 -13.06 11.64 -15.57
CA GLY A 51 -13.69 11.70 -14.26
C GLY A 51 -13.16 10.67 -13.26
N GLU A 52 -11.98 10.10 -13.52
CA GLU A 52 -11.44 8.99 -12.73
C GLU A 52 -10.19 9.39 -11.94
N TRP A 53 -10.04 8.81 -10.76
CA TRP A 53 -8.76 8.78 -10.05
C TRP A 53 -7.87 7.66 -10.57
N ASN A 54 -6.55 7.81 -10.45
CA ASN A 54 -5.56 6.74 -10.58
C ASN A 54 -4.83 6.47 -9.25
N GLY A 55 -3.76 5.65 -9.28
CA GLY A 55 -2.89 5.46 -8.13
C GLY A 55 -3.54 4.79 -6.93
N ILE A 56 -3.01 5.09 -5.74
CA ILE A 56 -3.52 4.60 -4.45
C ILE A 56 -4.98 5.00 -4.25
N VAL A 57 -5.36 6.23 -4.64
CA VAL A 57 -6.74 6.70 -4.50
C VAL A 57 -7.71 5.78 -5.24
N ARG A 58 -7.44 5.45 -6.51
CA ARG A 58 -8.30 4.54 -7.28
C ARG A 58 -8.40 3.16 -6.65
N GLN A 59 -7.28 2.59 -6.22
CA GLN A 59 -7.28 1.28 -5.57
C GLN A 59 -8.13 1.22 -4.30
N LEU A 60 -8.09 2.29 -3.49
CA LEU A 60 -8.91 2.38 -2.30
C LEU A 60 -10.39 2.50 -2.67
N MET A 61 -10.74 3.32 -3.66
CA MET A 61 -12.12 3.45 -4.14
C MET A 61 -12.67 2.11 -4.65
N ASP A 62 -11.90 1.40 -5.47
CA ASP A 62 -12.31 0.12 -6.07
C ASP A 62 -12.49 -0.97 -5.02
N LYS A 63 -11.63 -1.02 -3.98
CA LYS A 63 -11.75 -2.00 -2.88
C LYS A 63 -12.88 -1.65 -1.90
N VAL A 64 -13.10 -0.37 -1.61
CA VAL A 64 -14.22 0.08 -0.74
C VAL A 64 -15.57 -0.19 -1.39
N SER A 65 -15.65 -0.06 -2.72
CA SER A 65 -16.91 -0.27 -3.47
C SER A 65 -17.34 -1.75 -3.57
N MET A 66 -16.52 -2.70 -3.12
CA MET A 66 -16.87 -4.14 -3.08
C MET A 66 -17.47 -4.60 -1.74
N THR A 67 -17.82 -3.67 -0.84
CA THR A 67 -18.53 -3.94 0.42
C THR A 67 -19.88 -3.27 0.42
#